data_AF-A0A7V9VMF3-F1
#
_entry.id   AF-A0A7V9VMF3-F1
#
_cell.length_a   1.000
_cell.length_b   1.000
_cell.length_c   1.000
_cell.angle_alpha   90.00
_cell.angle_beta   90.00
_cell.angle_gamma   90.00
#
_symmetry.space_group_name_H-M   'P 1'
#
loop_
_entity.id
_entity.type
_entity.pdbx_description
1 polymer ?
#
loop_
_entity_poly.entity_id
_entity_poly.type
_entity_poly.pdbx_seq_one_letter_code
_entity_poly.pdbx_strand_id
1 'polypeptide(L)'
;MRALLASPAGRLFVALVALLAAGTAAGLVLLWPGAVNAQLNEGLVAATERGSVERVETFRCPGPATAPSGCREVTVKVLSGPDAGETTAISLNPGGLDPELSVGDQIRL
;
A
#
# COMPACT_ATOMS: atom_id res chain seq x y z
N MET A 1 15.10 28.29 27.74
CA MET A 1 15.70 27.05 28.33
C MET A 1 16.33 27.27 29.70
N ARG A 2 17.23 28.25 29.91
CA ARG A 2 17.88 28.49 31.23
C ARG A 2 16.91 28.73 32.41
N ALA A 3 15.75 29.35 32.18
CA ALA A 3 14.76 29.61 33.22
C ALA A 3 14.02 28.34 33.74
N LEU A 4 13.90 27.29 32.90
CA LEU A 4 13.26 26.02 33.29
C LEU A 4 14.19 25.14 34.14
N LEU A 5 15.52 25.27 34.00
CA LEU A 5 16.50 24.53 34.82
C LEU A 5 16.79 25.18 36.18
N ALA A 6 16.29 26.39 36.42
CA ALA A 6 16.54 27.15 37.64
C ALA A 6 15.53 26.81 38.76
N SER A 7 14.35 26.29 38.43
CA SER A 7 13.33 25.91 39.41
C SER A 7 13.31 24.39 39.67
N PRO A 8 13.04 23.93 40.90
CA PRO A 8 12.99 22.50 41.22
C PRO A 8 11.90 21.76 40.42
N ALA A 9 10.76 22.41 40.19
CA ALA A 9 9.67 21.86 39.38
C ALA A 9 10.06 21.70 37.90
N GLY A 10 10.81 22.66 37.33
CA GLY A 10 11.27 22.58 35.95
C GLY A 10 12.36 21.53 35.74
N ARG A 11 13.24 21.32 36.72
CA ARG A 11 14.20 20.19 36.70
C ARG A 11 13.50 18.84 36.74
N LEU A 12 12.46 18.69 37.57
CA LEU A 12 11.68 17.45 37.65
C LEU A 12 10.99 17.14 36.32
N PHE A 13 10.39 18.15 35.69
CA PHE A 13 9.76 18.02 34.38
C PHE A 13 10.77 17.63 33.29
N VAL A 14 11.93 18.29 33.24
CA VAL A 14 12.99 17.95 32.28
C VAL A 14 13.51 16.53 32.51
N ALA A 15 13.67 16.10 33.76
CA ALA A 15 14.08 14.73 34.08
C ALA A 15 13.05 13.69 33.60
N LEU A 16 11.76 13.96 33.79
CA LEU A 16 10.69 13.09 33.29
C LEU A 16 10.67 13.01 31.76
N VAL A 17 10.78 14.14 31.07
CA VAL A 17 10.84 14.18 29.61
C VAL A 17 12.07 13.45 29.08
N ALA A 18 13.23 13.65 29.71
CA ALA A 18 14.46 12.97 29.33
C ALA A 18 14.36 11.45 29.53
N LEU A 19 13.76 11.01 30.64
CA LEU A 19 13.52 9.60 30.92
C LEU A 19 12.56 8.97 29.91
N LEU A 20 11.50 9.68 29.54
CA LEU A 20 10.54 9.23 28.54
C LEU A 20 11.19 9.13 27.15
N ALA A 21 11.93 10.15 26.73
CA ALA A 21 12.65 10.17 25.46
C ALA A 21 13.69 9.04 25.38
N ALA A 22 14.45 8.82 26.47
CA ALA A 22 15.41 7.73 26.56
C ALA A 22 14.72 6.36 26.48
N GLY A 23 13.58 6.18 27.16
CA GLY A 23 12.77 4.97 27.09
C GLY A 23 12.25 4.70 25.67
N THR A 24 11.74 5.73 24.98
CA THR A 24 11.29 5.59 23.59
C THR A 24 12.46 5.24 22.66
N ALA A 25 13.60 5.90 22.79
CA ALA A 25 14.78 5.59 21.97
C ALA A 25 15.27 4.15 22.21
N ALA A 26 15.32 3.72 23.48
CA ALA A 26 15.67 2.34 23.83
C ALA A 26 14.65 1.34 23.25
N GLY A 27 13.35 1.64 23.34
CA GLY A 27 12.30 0.83 22.74
C GLY A 27 12.45 0.74 21.22
N LEU A 28 12.71 1.85 20.53
CA LEU A 28 12.93 1.84 19.09
C LEU A 28 14.13 0.99 18.70
N VAL A 29 15.24 1.05 19.44
CA VAL A 29 16.45 0.27 19.16
C VAL A 29 16.26 -1.22 19.47
N LEU A 30 15.70 -1.55 20.64
CA LEU A 30 15.48 -2.93 21.09
C LEU A 30 14.41 -3.64 20.26
N LEU A 31 13.36 -2.91 19.89
CA LEU A 31 12.25 -3.43 19.11
C LEU A 31 12.47 -3.24 17.61
N TRP A 32 13.60 -2.65 17.19
CA TRP A 32 13.89 -2.46 15.79
C TRP A 32 13.95 -3.82 15.12
N PRO A 33 13.05 -4.13 14.17
CA PRO A 33 13.25 -5.28 13.32
C PRO A 33 14.52 -4.97 12.53
N GLY A 34 15.57 -5.76 12.76
CA GLY A 34 16.86 -5.58 12.08
C GLY A 34 16.76 -5.74 10.56
N ALA A 35 17.77 -6.30 9.93
CA ALA A 35 17.65 -6.73 8.54
C ALA A 35 16.69 -7.94 8.46
N VAL A 36 15.38 -7.65 8.44
CA VAL A 36 14.35 -8.64 8.19
C VAL A 36 14.14 -8.73 6.69
N ASN A 37 14.26 -9.94 6.15
CA ASN A 37 13.73 -10.24 4.82
C ASN A 37 12.20 -10.26 4.95
N ALA A 38 11.60 -9.08 5.00
CA ALA A 38 10.17 -8.96 4.85
C ALA A 38 9.85 -9.46 3.43
N GLN A 39 9.03 -10.51 3.33
CA GLN A 39 8.29 -10.76 2.10
C GLN A 39 7.35 -9.56 1.93
N LEU A 40 7.87 -8.48 1.35
CA LEU A 40 7.02 -7.42 0.84
C LEU A 40 6.14 -8.10 -0.21
N ASN A 41 4.82 -7.98 -0.06
CA ASN A 41 3.89 -8.44 -1.08
C ASN A 41 4.40 -7.97 -2.45
N GLU A 42 4.38 -8.84 -3.45
CA GLU A 42 5.01 -8.61 -4.74
C GLU A 42 4.57 -7.27 -5.35
N GLY A 43 3.36 -6.78 -5.08
CA GLY A 43 2.91 -5.44 -5.48
C GLY A 43 3.65 -4.22 -4.92
N LEU A 44 4.50 -4.34 -3.88
CA LEU A 44 5.28 -3.21 -3.32
C LEU A 44 6.71 -3.10 -3.86
N VAL A 45 7.28 -4.20 -4.39
CA VAL A 45 8.70 -4.25 -4.81
C VAL A 45 8.88 -4.88 -6.19
N ALA A 46 7.84 -5.49 -6.77
CA ALA A 46 7.91 -5.99 -8.14
C ALA A 46 8.11 -4.84 -9.12
N ALA A 47 8.93 -5.11 -10.14
CA ALA A 47 9.04 -4.24 -11.29
C ALA A 47 7.66 -4.16 -11.94
N THR A 48 7.01 -3.01 -11.83
CA THR A 48 5.69 -2.82 -12.44
C THR A 48 5.80 -2.70 -13.94
N GLU A 49 4.96 -3.43 -14.64
CA GLU A 49 4.89 -3.43 -16.10
C GLU A 49 3.80 -2.46 -16.56
N ARG A 50 4.07 -1.70 -17.62
CA ARG A 50 3.03 -0.88 -18.24
C ARG A 50 2.11 -1.78 -19.03
N GLY A 51 0.81 -1.59 -18.88
CA GLY A 51 -0.22 -2.24 -19.67
C GLY A 51 -1.19 -1.24 -20.27
N SER A 52 -1.87 -1.65 -21.35
CA SER A 52 -3.00 -0.93 -21.94
C SER A 52 -4.25 -1.78 -21.86
N VAL A 53 -5.36 -1.21 -21.40
CA VAL A 53 -6.66 -1.88 -21.39
C VAL A 53 -7.17 -2.05 -22.82
N GLU A 54 -7.38 -3.28 -23.26
CA GLU A 54 -7.95 -3.59 -24.59
C GLU A 54 -9.43 -3.92 -24.54
N ARG A 55 -9.90 -4.48 -23.42
CA ARG A 55 -11.30 -4.89 -23.24
C ARG A 55 -11.72 -4.78 -21.78
N VAL A 56 -12.96 -4.36 -21.58
CA VAL A 56 -13.63 -4.34 -20.27
C VAL A 56 -14.97 -5.04 -20.44
N GLU A 57 -15.18 -6.14 -19.73
CA GLU A 57 -16.44 -6.89 -19.72
C GLU A 57 -17.09 -6.83 -18.35
N THR A 58 -18.39 -6.62 -18.31
CA THR A 58 -19.18 -6.62 -17.07
C THR A 58 -20.15 -7.78 -17.11
N PHE A 59 -20.11 -8.63 -16.09
CA PHE A 59 -20.96 -9.82 -15.96
C PHE A 59 -21.58 -9.90 -14.57
N ARG A 60 -22.59 -10.77 -14.41
CA ARG A 60 -23.19 -11.00 -13.10
C ARG A 60 -22.27 -11.84 -12.22
N CYS A 61 -21.99 -11.36 -11.02
CA CYS A 61 -21.25 -12.14 -10.04
C CYS A 61 -21.98 -13.45 -9.72
N PRO A 62 -21.28 -14.59 -9.66
CA PRO A 62 -21.86 -15.84 -9.19
C PRO A 62 -22.15 -15.75 -7.68
N GLY A 63 -23.39 -16.04 -7.29
CA GLY A 63 -23.83 -16.11 -5.89
C GLY A 63 -25.03 -15.20 -5.55
N PRO A 64 -25.61 -15.37 -4.35
CA PRO A 64 -26.80 -14.62 -3.91
C PRO A 64 -26.51 -13.15 -3.57
N ALA A 65 -25.24 -12.79 -3.38
CA ALA A 65 -24.80 -11.41 -3.16
C ALA A 65 -24.46 -10.75 -4.50
N THR A 66 -25.49 -10.33 -5.25
CA THR A 66 -25.27 -9.46 -6.40
C THR A 66 -24.83 -8.09 -5.90
N ALA A 67 -23.56 -7.73 -6.14
CA ALA A 67 -23.15 -6.37 -5.96
C ALA A 67 -23.84 -5.47 -7.01
N PRO A 68 -24.24 -4.23 -6.66
CA PRO A 68 -24.95 -3.33 -7.57
C PRO A 68 -24.17 -3.04 -8.86
N SER A 69 -22.84 -3.05 -8.78
CA SER A 69 -21.89 -2.73 -9.85
C SER A 69 -21.56 -3.91 -10.78
N GLY A 70 -21.99 -5.13 -10.45
CA GLY A 70 -21.59 -6.34 -11.17
C GLY A 70 -20.11 -6.70 -11.00
N CYS A 71 -19.73 -7.86 -11.52
CA CYS A 71 -18.33 -8.28 -11.59
C CYS A 71 -17.76 -7.80 -12.93
N ARG A 72 -16.51 -7.35 -12.95
CA ARG A 72 -15.87 -6.88 -14.18
C ARG A 72 -14.59 -7.66 -14.43
N GLU A 73 -14.30 -7.93 -15.69
CA GLU A 73 -13.05 -8.50 -16.16
C GLU A 73 -12.40 -7.52 -17.15
N VAL A 74 -11.12 -7.24 -16.93
CA VAL A 74 -10.35 -6.30 -17.74
C VAL A 74 -9.24 -7.08 -18.42
N THR A 75 -9.24 -7.03 -19.75
CA THR A 75 -8.15 -7.56 -20.57
C THR A 75 -7.12 -6.45 -20.82
N VAL A 76 -5.87 -6.72 -20.47
CA VAL A 76 -4.77 -5.77 -20.52
C VAL A 76 -3.66 -6.33 -21.37
N LYS A 77 -3.16 -5.53 -22.33
CA LYS A 77 -1.96 -5.84 -23.09
C LYS A 77 -0.74 -5.25 -22.42
N VAL A 78 0.27 -6.08 -22.16
CA VAL A 78 1.55 -5.67 -21.60
C VAL A 78 2.36 -4.91 -22.64
N LEU A 79 2.83 -3.73 -22.28
CA LEU A 79 3.58 -2.80 -23.14
C LEU A 79 5.07 -2.74 -22.81
N SER A 80 5.50 -3.28 -21.67
CA SER A 80 6.91 -3.21 -21.24
C SER A 80 7.26 -4.31 -20.25
N GLY A 81 8.47 -4.84 -20.35
CA GLY A 81 8.96 -5.91 -19.50
C GLY A 81 9.31 -7.15 -20.32
N PRO A 82 9.75 -8.24 -19.68
CA PRO A 82 9.93 -9.54 -20.32
C PRO A 82 8.66 -10.02 -21.05
N ASP A 83 7.48 -9.69 -20.53
CA ASP A 83 6.19 -10.18 -21.04
C ASP A 83 5.55 -9.18 -22.03
N ALA A 84 6.33 -8.24 -22.56
CA ALA A 84 5.84 -7.23 -23.50
C ALA A 84 5.24 -7.85 -24.76
N GLY A 85 3.98 -7.50 -25.04
CA GLY A 85 3.19 -8.03 -26.14
C GLY A 85 2.18 -9.10 -25.72
N GLU A 86 2.28 -9.65 -24.51
CA GLU A 86 1.31 -10.58 -23.96
C GLU A 86 0.02 -9.88 -23.52
N THR A 87 -1.04 -10.67 -23.40
CA THR A 87 -2.36 -10.21 -22.95
C THR A 87 -2.76 -10.99 -21.71
N THR A 88 -3.14 -10.27 -20.65
CA THR A 88 -3.58 -10.86 -19.37
C THR A 88 -4.98 -10.37 -19.01
N ALA A 89 -5.72 -11.17 -18.21
CA ALA A 89 -7.07 -10.85 -17.76
C ALA A 89 -7.08 -10.65 -16.23
N ILE A 90 -7.71 -9.58 -15.77
CA ILE A 90 -7.77 -9.18 -14.37
C ILE A 90 -9.22 -9.03 -13.96
N SER A 91 -9.64 -9.79 -12.95
CA SER A 91 -10.98 -9.66 -12.36
C SER A 91 -10.99 -8.52 -11.34
N LEU A 92 -11.90 -7.56 -11.53
CA LEU A 92 -12.14 -6.48 -10.58
C LEU A 92 -13.22 -6.90 -9.58
N ASN A 93 -12.98 -6.59 -8.31
CA ASN A 93 -13.90 -6.91 -7.23
C ASN A 93 -15.05 -5.90 -7.20
N PRO A 94 -16.32 -6.36 -7.16
CA PRO A 94 -17.49 -5.49 -7.02
C PRO A 94 -17.54 -4.54 -5.80
N GLY A 95 -16.64 -4.70 -4.82
CA GLY A 95 -16.69 -4.07 -3.50
C GLY A 95 -16.22 -2.62 -3.38
N GLY A 96 -15.86 -1.95 -4.47
CA GLY A 96 -15.80 -0.47 -4.50
C GLY A 96 -14.48 0.21 -4.14
N LEU A 97 -13.33 -0.46 -4.33
CA LEU A 97 -12.02 0.22 -4.30
C LEU A 97 -11.30 0.18 -5.65
N ASP A 98 -11.83 -0.55 -6.63
CA ASP A 98 -11.22 -0.61 -7.96
C ASP A 98 -11.53 0.67 -8.74
N PRO A 99 -10.50 1.29 -9.37
CA PRO A 99 -10.71 2.44 -10.22
C PRO A 99 -11.63 2.08 -11.40
N GLU A 100 -12.37 3.05 -11.90
CA GLU A 100 -13.02 2.89 -13.19
C GLU A 100 -11.96 2.81 -14.28
N LEU A 101 -11.96 1.71 -15.03
CA LEU A 101 -11.05 1.45 -16.15
C LEU A 101 -11.84 1.44 -17.45
N SER A 102 -11.29 2.07 -18.47
CA SER A 102 -11.82 2.19 -19.81
C SER A 102 -10.84 1.62 -20.84
N VAL A 103 -11.35 1.21 -21.99
CA VAL A 103 -10.51 0.79 -23.12
C VAL A 103 -9.60 1.94 -23.54
N GLY A 104 -8.30 1.65 -23.63
CA GLY A 104 -7.25 2.63 -23.92
C GLY A 104 -6.54 3.19 -22.69
N ASP A 105 -7.00 2.90 -21.48
CA ASP A 105 -6.33 3.33 -20.26
C ASP A 105 -4.97 2.64 -20.11
N GLN A 106 -3.97 3.41 -19.68
CA GLN A 106 -2.66 2.88 -19.32
C GLN A 106 -2.59 2.64 -17.83
N ILE A 107 -2.27 1.40 -17.47
CA ILE A 107 -2.18 0.96 -16.08
C ILE A 107 -0.80 0.37 -15.80
N ARG A 108 -0.51 0.18 -14.51
CA ARG A 108 0.66 -0.55 -14.04
C ARG A 108 0.20 -1.86 -13.42
N LEU A 109 0.82 -2.94 -13.89
CA LEU A 109 0.63 -4.32 -13.45
C LEU A 109 1.80 -4.71 -12.55
#